data_AF-A0A7R9JEZ6-F1
#
_entry.id   AF-A0A7R9JEZ6-F1
#
_cell.length_a   1.000
_cell.length_b   1.000
_cell.length_c   1.000
_cell.angle_alpha   90.00
_cell.angle_beta   90.00
_cell.angle_gamma   90.00
#
_symmetry.space_group_name_H-M   'P 1'
#
loop_
_entity.id
_entity.type
_entity.pdbx_description
1 polymer ?
#
loop_
_entity_poly.entity_id
_entity_poly.type
_entity_poly.pdbx_seq_one_letter_code
_entity_poly.pdbx_strand_id
1 'polypeptide(L)'
;MQRMLELSDLLLANALVVLSSTAEDGEIEVRISVGRISQDVLELVEHSLDLNLSGNTVRYKFQDTHILEGITIHETFNNVVILIATDHTFSLYPDLGTQSIFAGVTLDAAQNSSTFHVINHPVTNTCLPHACVTWLAMKEEALFALAYNTGLVLLIRLDPMSGMAVTQELKQDTLVPRFLSGIAGALRGKASDDLVAVSMVLHEIGLETYLFAVCQDGYLRMWSCSRAQLVAYTSLLSDGTEHGSTQGAQHHVIRKAICPKTSELLLGVFLCYESQSEFCIVKPADLVDFCLSPTEVWAVWISAQMETVVSRACITKEDGEGDTWHPVILEQPMESKLEITDPCLNPWRAYTNYIFHPGQFPVVIITKALSLFCRSTTLSDVNLSLSVLKDQVCVAVETEIRKEAKECELSDDEYLDLAESCWAKFYACCVHYHRAASKPVGLVLLRQTGLVLVKKHHFSLIRPMDALEHLFFTDPTKVFPEQFGQTLLLGDDPDMCADLIKIMGVLVDLEERLPEETKLAFNKELFHLSNPDEAMRDCVKEMVNSQSLETEFLDQFEESLLGLQDLHSGMMKLVEALTLDLNCPGRMVGGGE
;
A
#
# COMPACT_ATOMS: atom_id res chain seq x y z
N MET A 1 -2.99 1.24 31.97
CA MET A 1 -3.39 -0.13 31.60
C MET A 1 -4.23 -0.18 30.33
N GLN A 2 -5.24 0.68 30.16
CA GLN A 2 -6.02 0.79 28.91
C GLN A 2 -5.21 1.39 27.74
N ARG A 3 -4.21 2.23 28.01
CA ARG A 3 -3.20 2.72 27.05
C ARG A 3 -2.08 1.71 26.68
N MET A 4 -2.00 0.55 27.34
CA MET A 4 -1.01 -0.50 26.98
C MET A 4 -1.59 -1.58 26.05
N LEU A 5 -2.91 -1.61 25.85
CA LEU A 5 -3.58 -2.54 24.94
C LEU A 5 -3.75 -1.97 23.52
N GLU A 6 -3.50 -0.67 23.31
CA GLU A 6 -3.53 -0.04 21.97
C GLU A 6 -2.16 -0.05 21.27
N LEU A 7 -1.10 -0.46 21.98
CA LEU A 7 0.29 -0.53 21.45
C LEU A 7 0.75 -1.96 21.12
N SER A 8 -0.06 -3.00 21.40
CA SER A 8 0.25 -4.40 21.06
C SER A 8 -0.18 -4.81 19.65
N ASP A 9 -0.67 -3.87 18.84
CA ASP A 9 -1.30 -4.11 17.54
C ASP A 9 -0.50 -3.58 16.34
N LEU A 10 0.78 -3.21 16.55
CA LEU A 10 1.55 -2.33 15.66
C LEU A 10 2.88 -2.89 15.11
N LEU A 11 3.15 -4.19 15.27
CA LEU A 11 4.23 -4.87 14.54
C LEU A 11 3.61 -5.77 13.47
N LEU A 12 3.18 -5.15 12.36
CA LEU A 12 2.83 -5.87 11.14
C LEU A 12 4.06 -5.89 10.23
N ALA A 13 4.91 -6.92 10.37
CA ALA A 13 5.82 -7.25 9.29
C ALA A 13 5.02 -7.92 8.17
N ASN A 14 4.94 -7.25 7.03
CA ASN A 14 4.29 -7.78 5.85
C ASN A 14 5.35 -8.16 4.82
N ALA A 15 5.26 -9.38 4.32
CA ALA A 15 5.94 -9.79 3.09
C ALA A 15 4.90 -9.84 1.98
N LEU A 16 5.11 -9.04 0.94
CA LEU A 16 4.36 -9.16 -0.32
C LEU A 16 5.31 -9.72 -1.36
N VAL A 17 4.86 -10.71 -2.12
CA VAL A 17 5.50 -11.06 -3.38
C VAL A 17 4.50 -11.01 -4.50
N VAL A 18 4.98 -10.48 -5.61
CA VAL A 18 4.26 -10.37 -6.86
C VAL A 18 4.88 -11.41 -7.75
N LEU A 19 4.14 -12.49 -7.97
CA LEU A 19 4.45 -13.53 -8.94
C LEU A 19 3.86 -13.04 -10.26
N SER A 20 4.71 -12.85 -11.26
CA SER A 20 4.28 -12.57 -12.63
C SER A 20 4.64 -13.78 -13.47
N SER A 21 3.66 -14.62 -13.80
CA SER A 21 3.89 -15.73 -14.72
C SER A 21 3.39 -15.35 -16.11
N THR A 22 4.25 -15.44 -17.12
CA THR A 22 3.81 -15.40 -18.51
C THR A 22 3.13 -16.73 -18.84
N ALA A 23 1.83 -16.71 -19.14
CA ALA A 23 1.14 -17.87 -19.70
C ALA A 23 1.72 -18.23 -21.08
N GLU A 24 1.56 -19.49 -21.51
CA GLU A 24 2.07 -19.98 -22.81
C GLU A 24 1.54 -19.18 -24.02
N ASP A 25 0.44 -18.44 -23.86
CA ASP A 25 -0.19 -17.59 -24.88
C ASP A 25 0.31 -16.12 -24.87
N GLY A 26 1.27 -15.76 -24.01
CA GLY A 26 1.82 -14.41 -23.94
C GLY A 26 1.01 -13.43 -23.08
N GLU A 27 -0.05 -13.87 -22.39
CA GLU A 27 -0.71 -13.10 -21.34
C GLU A 27 0.12 -13.14 -20.05
N ILE A 28 0.37 -11.96 -19.47
CA ILE A 28 1.07 -11.83 -18.18
C ILE A 28 0.03 -12.01 -17.08
N GLU A 29 0.07 -13.14 -16.37
CA GLU A 29 -0.77 -13.33 -15.19
C GLU A 29 -0.09 -12.66 -13.98
N VAL A 30 -0.76 -11.66 -13.38
CA VAL A 30 -0.24 -10.97 -12.20
C VAL A 30 -0.90 -11.54 -10.94
N ARG A 31 -0.13 -12.32 -10.19
CA ARG A 31 -0.53 -12.90 -8.91
C ARG A 31 0.19 -12.19 -7.76
N ILE A 32 -0.57 -11.65 -6.82
CA ILE A 32 -0.07 -10.93 -5.65
C ILE A 32 -0.33 -11.79 -4.42
N SER A 33 0.74 -12.24 -3.77
CA SER A 33 0.69 -12.97 -2.49
C SER A 33 1.02 -12.03 -1.33
N VAL A 34 0.05 -11.80 -0.45
CA VAL A 34 0.13 -10.94 0.75
C VAL A 34 0.29 -11.78 2.00
N GLY A 35 1.40 -11.64 2.70
CA GLY A 35 1.60 -12.12 4.06
C GLY A 35 1.23 -11.05 5.09
N ARG A 36 0.38 -11.42 6.05
CA ARG A 36 0.00 -10.59 7.21
C ARG A 36 0.35 -11.35 8.49
N ILE A 37 1.10 -10.70 9.37
CA ILE A 37 1.40 -11.23 10.69
C ILE A 37 0.49 -10.56 11.72
N SER A 38 -0.18 -11.36 12.55
CA SER A 38 -0.93 -10.91 13.71
C SER A 38 -0.53 -11.77 14.91
N GLN A 39 0.41 -11.27 15.72
CA GLN A 39 0.97 -11.96 16.89
C GLN A 39 1.59 -13.33 16.53
N ASP A 40 0.83 -14.41 16.71
CA ASP A 40 1.22 -15.80 16.49
C ASP A 40 0.61 -16.38 15.20
N VAL A 41 -0.13 -15.57 14.42
CA VAL A 41 -0.78 -15.99 13.19
C VAL A 41 -0.13 -15.34 11.97
N LEU A 42 0.25 -16.16 10.98
CA LEU A 42 0.57 -15.72 9.63
C LEU A 42 -0.59 -16.05 8.70
N GLU A 43 -1.17 -15.03 8.07
CA GLU A 43 -2.15 -15.17 7.00
C GLU A 43 -1.50 -14.87 5.66
N LEU A 44 -1.61 -15.79 4.72
CA LEU A 44 -1.16 -15.64 3.33
C LEU A 44 -2.38 -15.61 2.43
N VAL A 45 -2.51 -14.58 1.60
CA VAL A 45 -3.61 -14.42 0.64
C VAL A 45 -3.06 -14.19 -0.75
N GLU A 46 -3.50 -14.99 -1.72
CA GLU A 46 -3.20 -14.83 -3.13
C GLU A 46 -4.33 -14.07 -3.82
N HIS A 47 -3.98 -13.07 -4.61
CA HIS A 47 -4.88 -12.30 -5.46
C HIS A 47 -4.40 -12.42 -6.90
N SER A 48 -5.24 -12.86 -7.83
CA SER A 48 -4.98 -12.72 -9.27
C SER A 48 -5.86 -11.59 -9.79
N LEU A 49 -5.30 -10.76 -10.67
CA LEU A 49 -6.07 -9.71 -11.37
C LEU A 49 -6.87 -10.28 -12.55
N ASP A 50 -6.47 -11.46 -13.03
CA ASP A 50 -6.99 -12.07 -14.26
C ASP A 50 -8.01 -13.17 -13.95
N LEU A 51 -7.82 -13.88 -12.81
CA LEU A 51 -8.61 -15.06 -12.44
C LEU A 51 -9.21 -14.97 -11.04
N ASN A 52 -10.44 -15.45 -10.91
CA ASN A 52 -11.05 -15.70 -9.61
C ASN A 52 -10.50 -17.00 -9.01
N LEU A 53 -9.47 -16.88 -8.17
CA LEU A 53 -8.84 -18.03 -7.51
C LEU A 53 -9.72 -18.60 -6.39
N SER A 54 -9.75 -19.92 -6.27
CA SER A 54 -10.36 -20.63 -5.14
C SER A 54 -9.28 -21.26 -4.26
N GLY A 55 -9.49 -21.29 -2.94
CA GLY A 55 -8.46 -21.77 -2.00
C GLY A 55 -7.26 -20.83 -1.89
N ASN A 56 -7.48 -19.52 -2.08
CA ASN A 56 -6.46 -18.48 -2.16
C ASN A 56 -6.04 -17.89 -0.81
N THR A 57 -6.38 -18.54 0.30
CA THR A 57 -6.01 -18.07 1.63
C THR A 57 -5.58 -19.23 2.51
N VAL A 58 -4.46 -19.05 3.20
CA VAL A 58 -3.94 -19.98 4.21
C VAL A 58 -3.61 -19.19 5.47
N ARG A 59 -3.94 -19.77 6.63
CA ARG A 59 -3.55 -19.24 7.95
C ARG A 59 -2.76 -20.27 8.73
N TYR A 60 -1.56 -19.88 9.14
CA TYR A 60 -0.73 -20.64 10.08
C TYR A 60 -0.82 -20.01 11.45
N LYS A 61 -1.07 -20.83 12.47
CA LYS A 61 -0.98 -20.43 13.87
C LYS A 61 0.22 -21.12 14.50
N PHE A 62 1.21 -20.33 14.91
CA PHE A 62 2.40 -20.80 15.58
C PHE A 62 2.12 -20.90 17.08
N GLN A 63 2.45 -22.03 17.70
CA GLN A 63 2.25 -22.20 19.14
C GLN A 63 3.45 -21.63 19.88
N ASP A 64 3.19 -20.80 20.90
CA ASP A 64 4.16 -20.28 21.87
C ASP A 64 5.39 -19.57 21.28
N THR A 65 5.30 -19.06 20.04
CA THR A 65 6.41 -18.43 19.31
C THR A 65 5.97 -17.14 18.61
N HIS A 66 6.82 -16.12 18.67
CA HIS A 66 6.62 -14.86 17.94
C HIS A 66 7.25 -14.95 16.56
N ILE A 67 6.57 -14.43 15.54
CA ILE A 67 7.12 -14.31 14.20
C ILE A 67 7.99 -13.05 14.13
N LEU A 68 9.26 -13.22 13.76
CA LEU A 68 10.17 -12.09 13.55
C LEU A 68 9.85 -11.39 12.23
N GLU A 69 10.09 -10.08 12.20
CA GLU A 69 10.04 -9.31 10.97
C GLU A 69 11.13 -9.80 9.99
N GLY A 70 10.87 -9.73 8.67
CA GLY A 70 11.84 -10.16 7.65
C GLY A 70 11.49 -11.46 6.91
N ILE A 71 10.20 -11.81 6.84
CA ILE A 71 9.68 -12.85 5.94
C ILE A 71 10.07 -12.50 4.50
N THR A 72 10.56 -13.47 3.75
CA THR A 72 10.75 -13.32 2.30
C THR A 72 10.07 -14.45 1.55
N ILE A 73 9.57 -14.15 0.37
CA ILE A 73 8.98 -15.13 -0.55
C ILE A 73 9.84 -15.12 -1.81
N HIS A 74 10.15 -16.29 -2.35
CA HIS A 74 11.01 -16.48 -3.50
C HIS A 74 10.34 -17.41 -4.50
N GLU A 75 10.40 -17.05 -5.77
CA GLU A 75 9.94 -17.90 -6.86
C GLU A 75 11.13 -18.67 -7.44
N THR A 76 10.96 -19.98 -7.57
CA THR A 76 11.89 -20.89 -8.24
C THR A 76 11.21 -21.48 -9.47
N PHE A 77 11.92 -22.25 -10.29
CA PHE A 77 11.36 -22.79 -11.55
C PHE A 77 10.08 -23.61 -11.35
N ASN A 78 9.92 -24.28 -10.20
CA ASN A 78 8.77 -25.12 -9.91
C ASN A 78 7.97 -24.69 -8.66
N ASN A 79 8.52 -23.83 -7.80
CA ASN A 79 7.99 -23.65 -6.44
C ASN A 79 8.03 -22.19 -5.97
N VAL A 80 7.13 -21.87 -5.04
CA VAL A 80 7.14 -20.62 -4.26
C VAL A 80 7.63 -20.93 -2.85
N VAL A 81 8.84 -20.48 -2.51
CA VAL A 81 9.49 -20.71 -1.22
C VAL A 81 9.24 -19.53 -0.30
N ILE A 82 8.64 -19.76 0.87
CA ILE A 82 8.39 -18.73 1.89
C ILE A 82 9.32 -18.96 3.07
N LEU A 83 10.29 -18.07 3.27
CA LEU A 83 11.23 -18.13 4.39
C LEU A 83 10.69 -17.29 5.54
N ILE A 84 10.44 -17.94 6.67
CA ILE A 84 9.91 -17.34 7.89
C ILE A 84 10.89 -17.63 9.02
N ALA A 85 11.27 -16.60 9.75
CA ALA A 85 12.00 -16.75 11.01
C ALA A 85 11.00 -16.70 12.17
N THR A 86 10.64 -17.88 12.66
CA THR A 86 10.18 -18.06 14.05
C THR A 86 11.32 -18.75 14.79
N ASP A 87 11.13 -19.30 15.99
CA ASP A 87 12.06 -20.35 16.47
C ASP A 87 12.11 -21.59 15.52
N HIS A 88 11.38 -21.53 14.40
CA HIS A 88 11.22 -22.52 13.35
C HIS A 88 11.20 -21.90 11.93
N THR A 89 11.50 -22.70 10.91
CA THR A 89 11.53 -22.31 9.48
C THR A 89 10.53 -23.14 8.67
N PHE A 90 10.05 -22.60 7.54
CA PHE A 90 8.96 -23.17 6.72
C PHE A 90 9.26 -23.09 5.20
N SER A 91 8.55 -23.86 4.36
CA SER A 91 8.60 -23.81 2.89
C SER A 91 7.32 -24.38 2.26
N LEU A 92 6.86 -23.84 1.13
CA LEU A 92 5.64 -24.23 0.40
C LEU A 92 5.93 -24.72 -1.03
N TYR A 93 5.01 -25.52 -1.58
CA TYR A 93 5.09 -26.12 -2.92
C TYR A 93 3.71 -26.13 -3.59
N PRO A 94 3.58 -25.53 -4.79
CA PRO A 94 2.48 -25.90 -5.68
C PRO A 94 2.77 -25.80 -7.20
N ASP A 95 2.11 -26.68 -7.96
CA ASP A 95 2.00 -26.67 -9.44
C ASP A 95 1.02 -25.57 -9.92
N LEU A 96 1.35 -24.94 -11.05
CA LEU A 96 0.57 -23.85 -11.67
C LEU A 96 -0.67 -24.37 -12.41
N GLY A 97 -1.86 -23.99 -11.93
CA GLY A 97 -3.16 -24.17 -12.60
C GLY A 97 -4.13 -23.03 -12.27
N THR A 98 -5.41 -23.19 -12.61
CA THR A 98 -6.53 -22.27 -12.25
C THR A 98 -6.89 -22.29 -10.75
N GLN A 99 -6.21 -23.12 -9.96
CA GLN A 99 -6.30 -23.14 -8.51
C GLN A 99 -5.19 -22.28 -7.90
N SER A 100 -5.47 -21.71 -6.73
CA SER A 100 -4.48 -20.93 -5.98
C SER A 100 -3.25 -21.77 -5.65
N ILE A 101 -2.09 -21.13 -5.52
CA ILE A 101 -0.84 -21.74 -5.02
C ILE A 101 -1.03 -22.34 -3.62
N PHE A 102 -2.00 -21.83 -2.86
CA PHE A 102 -2.34 -22.32 -1.53
C PHE A 102 -3.38 -23.46 -1.51
N ALA A 103 -4.01 -23.79 -2.65
CA ALA A 103 -5.11 -24.75 -2.67
C ALA A 103 -4.69 -26.18 -2.26
N GLY A 104 -3.42 -26.54 -2.46
CA GLY A 104 -2.85 -27.84 -2.09
C GLY A 104 -2.28 -27.93 -0.67
N VAL A 105 -2.35 -26.85 0.11
CA VAL A 105 -1.72 -26.79 1.44
C VAL A 105 -2.52 -27.64 2.43
N THR A 106 -1.84 -28.58 3.08
CA THR A 106 -2.41 -29.45 4.12
C THR A 106 -1.62 -29.32 5.42
N LEU A 107 -2.26 -29.66 6.55
CA LEU A 107 -1.59 -29.67 7.85
C LEU A 107 -0.38 -30.63 7.86
N ASP A 108 -0.51 -31.78 7.20
CA ASP A 108 0.56 -32.77 7.10
C ASP A 108 1.76 -32.25 6.28
N ALA A 109 1.50 -31.54 5.18
CA ALA A 109 2.55 -30.87 4.40
C ALA A 109 3.24 -29.75 5.20
N ALA A 110 2.48 -29.06 6.07
CA ALA A 110 3.00 -27.98 6.89
C ALA A 110 3.83 -28.47 8.10
N GLN A 111 3.58 -29.69 8.58
CA GLN A 111 4.35 -30.31 9.66
C GLN A 111 5.45 -31.25 9.15
N ASN A 112 5.61 -31.34 7.82
CA ASN A 112 6.61 -32.20 7.23
C ASN A 112 8.01 -31.68 7.55
N SER A 113 8.86 -32.53 8.13
CA SER A 113 10.24 -32.19 8.49
C SER A 113 11.14 -31.91 7.28
N SER A 114 10.67 -32.14 6.05
CA SER A 114 11.35 -31.74 4.81
C SER A 114 11.05 -30.31 4.36
N THR A 115 10.08 -29.64 5.01
CA THR A 115 9.66 -28.27 4.71
C THR A 115 9.70 -27.38 5.95
N PHE A 116 9.65 -27.99 7.13
CA PHE A 116 9.72 -27.36 8.43
C PHE A 116 10.97 -27.77 9.19
N HIS A 117 11.80 -26.79 9.60
CA HIS A 117 13.02 -27.06 10.37
C HIS A 117 13.09 -26.20 11.63
N VAL A 118 13.33 -26.87 12.76
CA VAL A 118 13.54 -26.21 14.07
C VAL A 118 15.03 -26.02 14.29
N ILE A 119 15.48 -24.77 14.36
CA ILE A 119 16.88 -24.46 14.61
C ILE A 119 17.02 -24.17 16.11
N ASN A 120 17.52 -25.16 16.85
CA ASN A 120 17.80 -24.98 18.27
C ASN A 120 18.96 -24.00 18.44
N HIS A 121 18.69 -22.84 19.04
CA HIS A 121 19.71 -21.83 19.31
C HIS A 121 20.86 -22.40 20.17
N PRO A 122 22.12 -22.30 19.72
CA PRO A 122 23.26 -22.77 20.50
C PRO A 122 23.65 -21.81 21.65
N VAL A 123 23.11 -20.59 21.67
CA VAL A 123 23.47 -19.55 22.64
C VAL A 123 22.47 -19.56 23.80
N THR A 124 22.77 -20.34 24.82
CA THR A 124 21.87 -20.65 25.96
C THR A 124 21.60 -19.49 26.93
N ASN A 125 21.98 -18.24 26.63
CA ASN A 125 21.88 -17.10 27.57
C ASN A 125 21.67 -15.72 26.91
N THR A 126 21.35 -15.62 25.62
CA THR A 126 21.12 -14.32 24.95
C THR A 126 19.64 -13.98 24.85
N CYS A 127 19.31 -12.68 24.90
CA CYS A 127 17.97 -12.16 24.60
C CYS A 127 17.48 -12.64 23.22
N LEU A 128 16.17 -12.64 23.00
CA LEU A 128 15.58 -12.91 21.68
C LEU A 128 16.14 -11.95 20.62
N PRO A 129 16.33 -12.41 19.37
CA PRO A 129 16.73 -11.51 18.28
C PRO A 129 15.66 -10.43 18.08
N HIS A 130 16.09 -9.20 17.79
CA HIS A 130 15.18 -8.06 17.60
C HIS A 130 14.95 -7.72 16.13
N ALA A 131 15.81 -8.21 15.21
CA ALA A 131 15.63 -8.04 13.77
C ALA A 131 16.11 -9.29 13.02
N CYS A 132 15.45 -9.60 11.91
CA CYS A 132 15.80 -10.70 11.03
C CYS A 132 15.76 -10.27 9.55
N VAL A 133 16.58 -10.93 8.72
CA VAL A 133 16.42 -10.93 7.27
C VAL A 133 16.64 -12.34 6.73
N THR A 134 15.86 -12.71 5.72
CA THR A 134 15.93 -14.01 5.05
C THR A 134 16.26 -13.87 3.57
N TRP A 135 16.88 -14.89 2.96
CA TRP A 135 17.24 -14.89 1.54
C TRP A 135 17.39 -16.33 1.01
N LEU A 136 16.91 -16.58 -0.21
CA LEU A 136 17.21 -17.81 -0.94
C LEU A 136 18.39 -17.55 -1.89
N ALA A 137 19.54 -18.17 -1.63
CA ALA A 137 20.73 -18.02 -2.46
C ALA A 137 20.63 -18.85 -3.76
N MET A 138 21.44 -18.53 -4.77
CA MET A 138 21.46 -19.23 -6.08
C MET A 138 21.59 -20.77 -6.03
N LYS A 139 22.10 -21.34 -4.94
CA LYS A 139 22.21 -22.80 -4.73
C LYS A 139 21.00 -23.41 -4.02
N GLU A 140 19.89 -22.68 -3.96
CA GLU A 140 18.70 -22.99 -3.16
C GLU A 140 19.01 -23.14 -1.66
N GLU A 141 20.12 -22.55 -1.20
CA GLU A 141 20.46 -22.49 0.24
C GLU A 141 19.66 -21.35 0.88
N ALA A 142 18.90 -21.66 1.93
CA ALA A 142 18.14 -20.66 2.68
C ALA A 142 19.03 -20.02 3.75
N LEU A 143 19.12 -18.69 3.72
CA LEU A 143 19.92 -17.89 4.63
C LEU A 143 19.01 -17.10 5.57
N PHE A 144 19.39 -17.07 6.85
CA PHE A 144 18.73 -16.26 7.88
C PHE A 144 19.81 -15.48 8.63
N ALA A 145 19.72 -14.15 8.67
CA ALA A 145 20.57 -13.33 9.54
C ALA A 145 19.72 -12.79 10.68
N LEU A 146 20.14 -13.04 11.92
CA LEU A 146 19.47 -12.64 13.15
C LEU A 146 20.35 -11.64 13.90
N ALA A 147 19.82 -10.44 14.16
CA ALA A 147 20.49 -9.42 14.94
C ALA A 147 19.97 -9.43 16.38
N TYR A 148 20.90 -9.22 17.32
CA TYR A 148 20.62 -9.18 18.75
C TYR A 148 20.96 -7.81 19.33
N ASN A 149 20.29 -7.48 20.43
CA ASN A 149 20.56 -6.26 21.22
C ASN A 149 21.98 -6.21 21.82
N THR A 150 22.73 -7.31 21.76
CA THR A 150 24.14 -7.38 22.17
C THR A 150 25.11 -6.89 21.09
N GLY A 151 24.61 -6.56 19.88
CA GLY A 151 25.44 -6.27 18.70
C GLY A 151 25.88 -7.52 17.92
N LEU A 152 25.53 -8.71 18.40
CA LEU A 152 25.74 -9.98 17.71
C LEU A 152 24.84 -10.06 16.46
N VAL A 153 25.42 -10.51 15.35
CA VAL A 153 24.66 -10.94 14.17
C VAL A 153 25.00 -12.40 13.86
N LEU A 154 23.98 -13.25 13.92
CA LEU A 154 24.09 -14.69 13.69
C LEU A 154 23.57 -15.02 12.29
N LEU A 155 24.40 -15.63 11.46
CA LEU A 155 24.01 -16.16 10.16
C LEU A 155 23.69 -17.65 10.29
N ILE A 156 22.52 -18.04 9.79
CA ILE A 156 22.08 -19.43 9.69
C ILE A 156 21.96 -19.79 8.22
N ARG A 157 22.52 -20.94 7.89
CA ARG A 157 22.53 -21.55 6.57
C ARG A 157 21.77 -22.85 6.63
N LEU A 158 20.64 -22.92 5.95
CA LEU A 158 19.78 -24.08 5.92
C LEU A 158 19.81 -24.67 4.51
N ASP A 159 20.22 -25.93 4.43
CA ASP A 159 20.02 -26.74 3.23
C ASP A 159 18.59 -27.31 3.27
N PRO A 160 17.69 -26.87 2.38
CA PRO A 160 16.29 -27.31 2.41
C PRO A 160 16.13 -28.79 2.06
N MET A 161 17.10 -29.40 1.37
CA MET A 161 17.01 -30.81 0.98
C MET A 161 17.39 -31.75 2.12
N SER A 162 18.42 -31.40 2.89
CA SER A 162 18.87 -32.21 4.04
C SER A 162 18.24 -31.79 5.37
N GLY A 163 17.71 -30.57 5.44
CA GLY A 163 17.25 -29.95 6.69
C GLY A 163 18.37 -29.61 7.67
N MET A 164 19.64 -29.72 7.24
CA MET A 164 20.78 -29.39 8.09
C MET A 164 20.98 -27.87 8.13
N ALA A 165 21.05 -27.34 9.35
CA ALA A 165 21.36 -25.94 9.58
C ALA A 165 22.78 -25.77 10.13
N VAL A 166 23.54 -24.84 9.55
CA VAL A 166 24.84 -24.39 10.04
C VAL A 166 24.71 -22.96 10.55
N THR A 167 25.15 -22.73 11.79
CA THR A 167 25.10 -21.43 12.45
C THR A 167 26.51 -20.82 12.53
N GLN A 168 26.63 -19.53 12.21
CA GLN A 168 27.91 -18.82 12.23
C GLN A 168 27.73 -17.38 12.68
N GLU A 169 28.54 -16.93 13.63
CA GLU A 169 28.61 -15.53 14.03
C GLU A 169 29.37 -14.69 13.00
N LEU A 170 28.78 -13.55 12.59
CA LEU A 170 29.42 -12.59 11.71
C LEU A 170 30.38 -11.70 12.51
N LYS A 171 31.68 -11.91 12.31
CA LYS A 171 32.72 -11.20 13.06
C LYS A 171 32.87 -9.76 12.58
N GLN A 172 33.09 -8.86 13.53
CA GLN A 172 33.34 -7.44 13.26
C GLN A 172 34.82 -7.08 13.05
N ASP A 173 35.76 -8.00 13.33
CA ASP A 173 37.19 -7.75 13.17
C ASP A 173 37.57 -7.53 11.69
N THR A 174 38.13 -6.37 11.36
CA THR A 174 38.69 -6.06 10.04
C THR A 174 40.11 -6.63 9.90
N LEU A 175 40.49 -7.08 8.70
CA LEU A 175 41.85 -7.59 8.37
C LEU A 175 42.92 -6.50 8.31
N VAL A 176 42.73 -5.34 8.93
CA VAL A 176 43.80 -4.35 9.05
C VAL A 176 44.76 -4.84 10.14
N PRO A 177 46.04 -5.14 9.83
CA PRO A 177 46.98 -5.61 10.83
C PRO A 177 47.07 -4.58 11.98
N ARG A 178 46.79 -5.02 13.20
CA ARG A 178 46.85 -4.20 14.43
C ARG A 178 48.29 -3.77 14.74
N PHE A 179 48.82 -2.81 13.98
CA PHE A 179 50.10 -2.19 14.30
C PHE A 179 50.01 -0.79 14.91
N LEU A 180 48.80 -0.24 15.15
CA LEU A 180 48.65 1.05 15.86
C LEU A 180 47.50 1.13 16.89
N SER A 181 46.80 0.04 17.21
CA SER A 181 45.78 0.04 18.30
C SER A 181 46.40 -0.24 19.67
N GLY A 182 47.42 0.53 20.03
CA GLY A 182 48.05 0.47 21.34
C GLY A 182 47.33 1.39 22.32
N ILE A 183 46.67 0.78 23.33
CA ILE A 183 46.45 1.30 24.69
C ILE A 183 45.06 1.91 25.05
N ALA A 184 44.09 2.11 24.16
CA ALA A 184 42.77 2.66 24.58
C ALA A 184 41.60 1.68 24.74
N GLY A 185 41.60 0.52 24.04
CA GLY A 185 40.39 -0.32 23.93
C GLY A 185 40.24 -1.48 24.93
N ALA A 186 41.30 -1.86 25.65
CA ALA A 186 41.34 -3.13 26.38
C ALA A 186 40.76 -3.11 27.82
N LEU A 187 40.16 -2.00 28.27
CA LEU A 187 39.68 -1.85 29.66
C LEU A 187 38.20 -1.48 29.82
N ARG A 188 37.41 -1.48 28.74
CA ARG A 188 35.97 -1.26 28.83
C ARG A 188 35.21 -2.41 28.19
N GLY A 189 35.03 -3.48 28.96
CA GLY A 189 34.11 -4.58 28.63
C GLY A 189 32.64 -4.18 28.68
N LYS A 190 32.27 -3.07 28.01
CA LYS A 190 30.89 -2.81 27.62
C LYS A 190 30.77 -3.28 26.17
N ALA A 191 29.91 -4.25 25.90
CA ALA A 191 29.33 -4.36 24.57
C ALA A 191 28.79 -2.96 24.25
N SER A 192 29.32 -2.30 23.22
CA SER A 192 28.85 -0.97 22.87
C SER A 192 27.50 -1.15 22.19
N ASP A 193 26.42 -0.78 22.89
CA ASP A 193 25.04 -0.78 22.39
C ASP A 193 24.94 -0.12 20.99
N ASP A 194 25.85 0.79 20.67
CA ASP A 194 25.99 1.50 19.39
C ASP A 194 26.20 0.57 18.16
N LEU A 195 26.66 -0.67 18.36
CA LEU A 195 26.95 -1.63 17.26
C LEU A 195 25.74 -2.50 16.86
N VAL A 196 24.58 -2.27 17.48
CA VAL A 196 23.36 -3.05 17.23
C VAL A 196 22.86 -2.78 15.81
N ALA A 197 22.84 -3.81 14.97
CA ALA A 197 22.20 -3.75 13.65
C ALA A 197 20.68 -3.59 13.82
N VAL A 198 20.11 -2.50 13.29
CA VAL A 198 18.68 -2.17 13.43
C VAL A 198 17.88 -2.55 12.19
N SER A 199 18.50 -2.54 11.01
CA SER A 199 17.85 -2.94 9.77
C SER A 199 18.88 -3.61 8.85
N MET A 200 18.48 -4.66 8.15
CA MET A 200 19.37 -5.53 7.38
C MET A 200 18.79 -5.91 6.02
N VAL A 201 19.66 -6.05 5.02
CA VAL A 201 19.32 -6.64 3.71
C VAL A 201 20.40 -7.62 3.27
N LEU A 202 19.99 -8.80 2.79
CA LEU A 202 20.87 -9.77 2.14
C LEU A 202 20.82 -9.60 0.63
N HIS A 203 21.95 -9.66 -0.07
CA HIS A 203 21.98 -9.65 -1.53
C HIS A 203 23.18 -10.41 -2.09
N GLU A 204 23.00 -11.01 -3.26
CA GLU A 204 24.04 -11.77 -3.94
C GLU A 204 24.72 -10.92 -5.01
N ILE A 205 26.04 -10.78 -4.91
CA ILE A 205 26.86 -10.06 -5.89
C ILE A 205 27.83 -11.08 -6.49
N GLY A 206 27.60 -11.45 -7.74
CA GLY A 206 28.32 -12.56 -8.37
C GLY A 206 27.88 -13.91 -7.79
N LEU A 207 28.79 -14.64 -7.15
CA LEU A 207 28.55 -15.93 -6.49
C LEU A 207 28.62 -15.85 -4.94
N GLU A 208 28.69 -14.62 -4.42
CA GLU A 208 28.91 -14.34 -3.01
C GLU A 208 27.69 -13.60 -2.47
N THR A 209 27.11 -14.11 -1.38
CA THR A 209 26.08 -13.38 -0.64
C THR A 209 26.71 -12.44 0.37
N TYR A 210 26.18 -11.22 0.41
CA TYR A 210 26.57 -10.17 1.34
C TYR A 210 25.38 -9.76 2.20
N LEU A 211 25.65 -9.51 3.47
CA LEU A 211 24.72 -8.86 4.39
C LEU A 211 25.09 -7.40 4.50
N PHE A 212 24.14 -6.51 4.24
CA PHE A 212 24.25 -5.09 4.53
C PHE A 212 23.39 -4.79 5.75
N ALA A 213 23.93 -4.05 6.72
CA ALA A 213 23.17 -3.60 7.88
C ALA A 213 23.44 -2.14 8.19
N VAL A 214 22.37 -1.43 8.57
CA VAL A 214 22.48 -0.13 9.24
C VAL A 214 22.39 -0.38 10.73
N CYS A 215 23.33 0.19 11.48
CA CYS A 215 23.44 0.04 12.93
C CYS A 215 22.97 1.31 13.65
N GLN A 216 22.73 1.22 14.97
CA GLN A 216 22.30 2.37 15.80
C GLN A 216 23.26 3.56 15.74
N ASP A 217 24.54 3.31 15.48
CA ASP A 217 25.57 4.35 15.29
C ASP A 217 25.51 5.08 13.94
N GLY A 218 24.53 4.79 13.07
CA GLY A 218 24.38 5.43 11.77
C GLY A 218 25.38 4.93 10.71
N TYR A 219 26.13 3.87 10.97
CA TYR A 219 27.03 3.28 9.98
C TYR A 219 26.32 2.20 9.15
N LEU A 220 26.62 2.21 7.85
CA LEU A 220 26.34 1.10 6.96
C LEU A 220 27.51 0.12 7.00
N ARG A 221 27.22 -1.15 7.29
CA ARG A 221 28.20 -2.23 7.36
C ARG A 221 27.86 -3.33 6.38
N MET A 222 28.88 -3.95 5.81
CA MET A 222 28.77 -5.01 4.82
C MET A 222 29.61 -6.22 5.25
N TRP A 223 28.97 -7.37 5.44
CA TRP A 223 29.63 -8.64 5.72
C TRP A 223 29.56 -9.56 4.52
N SER A 224 30.63 -10.33 4.29
CA SER A 224 30.62 -11.48 3.38
C SER A 224 30.09 -12.68 4.15
N CYS A 225 28.98 -13.24 3.69
CA CYS A 225 28.35 -14.38 4.35
C CYS A 225 29.21 -15.64 4.24
N SER A 226 29.97 -15.80 3.16
CA SER A 226 30.87 -16.96 2.96
C SER A 226 32.05 -16.96 3.95
N ARG A 227 32.59 -15.76 4.24
CA ARG A 227 33.73 -15.56 5.14
C ARG A 227 33.32 -15.29 6.58
N ALA A 228 32.06 -14.93 6.81
CA ALA A 228 31.52 -14.43 8.08
C ALA A 228 32.36 -13.30 8.70
N GLN A 229 32.75 -12.36 7.85
CA GLN A 229 33.64 -11.25 8.21
C GLN A 229 33.13 -9.94 7.63
N LEU A 230 33.35 -8.86 8.37
CA LEU A 230 33.11 -7.49 7.91
C LEU A 230 34.08 -7.16 6.75
N VAL A 231 33.52 -6.77 5.62
CA VAL A 231 34.26 -6.43 4.39
C VAL A 231 34.41 -4.92 4.25
N ALA A 232 33.35 -4.18 4.54
CA ALA A 232 33.33 -2.73 4.41
C ALA A 232 32.40 -2.10 5.45
N TYR A 233 32.68 -0.85 5.79
CA TYR A 233 31.77 0.01 6.54
C TYR A 233 31.96 1.45 6.10
N THR A 234 30.90 2.25 6.17
CA THR A 234 30.94 3.68 5.91
C THR A 234 30.02 4.42 6.86
N SER A 235 30.43 5.61 7.30
CA SER A 235 29.53 6.54 7.97
C SER A 235 28.55 7.06 6.93
N LEU A 236 27.28 7.19 7.32
CA LEU A 236 26.24 7.80 6.48
C LEU A 236 25.94 9.24 6.89
N LEU A 237 26.52 9.72 7.99
CA LEU A 237 26.40 11.11 8.42
C LEU A 237 27.25 12.02 7.52
N SER A 238 26.69 13.17 7.13
CA SER A 238 27.41 14.20 6.39
C SER A 238 28.52 14.81 7.27
N ASP A 239 29.67 15.12 6.65
CA ASP A 239 30.87 15.61 7.33
C ASP A 239 30.59 17.00 7.95
N GLY A 240 30.14 17.03 9.21
CA GLY A 240 29.72 18.25 9.92
C GLY A 240 28.73 18.05 11.07
N THR A 241 28.01 16.93 11.14
CA THR A 241 27.03 16.62 12.20
C THR A 241 27.63 15.76 13.33
N GLU A 242 28.71 16.23 13.99
CA GLU A 242 29.30 15.56 15.16
C GLU A 242 28.54 15.81 16.49
N HIS A 243 27.21 15.87 16.48
CA HIS A 243 26.46 16.18 17.69
C HIS A 243 25.62 14.98 18.09
N GLY A 244 25.99 14.39 19.24
CA GLY A 244 25.43 13.17 19.82
C GLY A 244 23.94 13.02 19.54
N SER A 245 23.64 12.26 18.49
CA SER A 245 22.29 12.15 17.98
C SER A 245 21.58 11.09 18.80
N THR A 246 20.77 11.54 19.75
CA THR A 246 19.76 10.70 20.36
C THR A 246 18.86 10.15 19.24
N GLN A 247 18.71 8.83 19.21
CA GLN A 247 17.91 8.14 18.20
C GLN A 247 16.48 8.70 18.22
N GLY A 248 15.93 9.01 17.04
CA GLY A 248 14.57 9.55 16.92
C GLY A 248 13.50 8.53 17.31
N ALA A 249 12.23 8.91 17.11
CA ALA A 249 11.09 8.05 17.45
C ALA A 249 11.05 6.71 16.69
N GLN A 250 11.84 6.57 15.61
CA GLN A 250 11.92 5.38 14.76
C GLN A 250 13.34 4.82 14.66
N HIS A 251 13.47 3.57 14.21
CA HIS A 251 14.75 2.95 13.87
C HIS A 251 15.25 3.38 12.50
N HIS A 252 16.57 3.31 12.27
CA HIS A 252 17.11 3.45 10.92
C HIS A 252 16.67 2.27 10.05
N VAL A 253 16.43 2.51 8.76
CA VAL A 253 15.87 1.51 7.84
C VAL A 253 16.72 1.43 6.58
N ILE A 254 17.03 0.21 6.12
CA ILE A 254 17.66 -0.03 4.82
C ILE A 254 16.73 -0.80 3.88
N ARG A 255 16.75 -0.42 2.61
CA ARG A 255 16.08 -1.11 1.50
C ARG A 255 17.04 -1.22 0.32
N LYS A 256 16.77 -2.17 -0.58
CA LYS A 256 17.57 -2.39 -1.78
C LYS A 256 16.71 -2.39 -3.04
N ALA A 257 17.29 -1.99 -4.16
CA ALA A 257 16.74 -2.17 -5.50
C ALA A 257 17.82 -2.64 -6.47
N ILE A 258 17.41 -3.27 -7.55
CA ILE A 258 18.30 -3.71 -8.62
C ILE A 258 17.83 -3.06 -9.90
N CYS A 259 18.74 -2.42 -10.63
CA CYS A 259 18.45 -1.92 -11.96
C CYS A 259 18.30 -3.07 -12.96
N PRO A 260 17.13 -3.25 -13.61
CA PRO A 260 16.97 -4.31 -14.61
C PRO A 260 17.91 -4.14 -15.81
N LYS A 261 18.22 -2.88 -16.19
CA LYS A 261 19.05 -2.57 -17.37
C LYS A 261 20.55 -2.71 -17.09
N THR A 262 21.04 -2.27 -15.92
CA THR A 262 22.47 -2.26 -15.59
C THR A 262 22.90 -3.36 -14.62
N SER A 263 21.95 -4.07 -14.00
CA SER A 263 22.18 -5.00 -12.88
C SER A 263 22.91 -4.36 -11.68
N GLU A 264 22.89 -3.03 -11.57
CA GLU A 264 23.47 -2.31 -10.44
C GLU A 264 22.58 -2.45 -9.20
N LEU A 265 23.21 -2.71 -8.06
CA LEU A 265 22.58 -2.70 -6.75
C LEU A 265 22.51 -1.26 -6.21
N LEU A 266 21.31 -0.83 -5.86
CA LEU A 266 21.07 0.42 -5.13
C LEU A 266 20.66 0.09 -3.69
N LEU A 267 21.25 0.79 -2.73
CA LEU A 267 20.88 0.73 -1.32
C LEU A 267 20.33 2.09 -0.92
N GLY A 268 19.07 2.15 -0.47
CA GLY A 268 18.50 3.34 0.13
C GLY A 268 18.47 3.18 1.64
N VAL A 269 18.92 4.20 2.35
CA VAL A 269 18.96 4.22 3.81
C VAL A 269 18.20 5.43 4.33
N PHE A 270 17.34 5.18 5.30
CA PHE A 270 16.69 6.19 6.12
C PHE A 270 17.36 6.27 7.49
N LEU A 271 17.84 7.46 7.86
CA LEU A 271 18.34 7.76 9.20
C LEU A 271 17.32 8.63 9.95
N CYS A 272 17.06 8.28 11.21
CA CYS A 272 16.08 8.95 12.06
C CYS A 272 16.73 9.39 13.38
N TYR A 273 16.88 10.70 13.59
CA TYR A 273 17.40 11.29 14.82
C TYR A 273 16.39 12.28 15.42
N GLU A 274 16.45 12.54 16.73
CA GLU A 274 15.49 13.41 17.44
C GLU A 274 15.38 14.83 16.86
N SER A 275 16.48 15.39 16.35
CA SER A 275 16.54 16.75 15.83
C SER A 275 16.50 16.85 14.30
N GLN A 276 16.85 15.77 13.59
CA GLN A 276 16.96 15.73 12.12
C GLN A 276 16.74 14.30 11.62
N SER A 277 15.84 14.10 10.66
CA SER A 277 15.74 12.85 9.92
C SER A 277 16.39 13.06 8.55
N GLU A 278 17.54 12.44 8.32
CA GLU A 278 18.23 12.45 7.03
C GLU A 278 17.84 11.19 6.23
N PHE A 279 17.02 11.38 5.22
CA PHE A 279 17.23 10.67 3.97
C PHE A 279 18.27 11.49 3.20
N CYS A 280 19.04 10.87 2.31
CA CYS A 280 19.30 11.61 1.08
C CYS A 280 17.92 11.88 0.44
N ILE A 281 17.36 13.08 0.73
CA ILE A 281 16.07 13.73 0.40
C ILE A 281 14.92 13.69 1.47
N VAL A 282 14.64 14.83 2.13
CA VAL A 282 13.85 15.06 3.38
C VAL A 282 12.38 15.52 3.20
N LYS A 283 11.46 15.13 4.13
CA LYS A 283 10.40 15.96 4.77
C LYS A 283 10.00 15.37 6.15
N PRO A 284 9.45 16.15 7.12
CA PRO A 284 9.15 15.69 8.47
C PRO A 284 7.76 15.04 8.55
N ALA A 285 7.72 13.71 8.48
CA ALA A 285 6.54 12.88 8.75
C ALA A 285 7.00 11.51 9.27
N ASP A 286 6.12 10.77 9.95
CA ASP A 286 6.43 9.41 10.40
C ASP A 286 6.44 8.48 9.18
N LEU A 287 7.63 8.03 8.77
CA LEU A 287 7.78 7.08 7.67
C LEU A 287 7.14 5.75 8.07
N VAL A 288 6.28 5.21 7.22
CA VAL A 288 5.72 3.86 7.38
C VAL A 288 6.57 2.86 6.63
N ASP A 289 6.86 3.13 5.35
CA ASP A 289 7.71 2.28 4.52
C ASP A 289 8.18 3.04 3.27
N PHE A 290 9.21 2.52 2.62
CA PHE A 290 9.65 3.02 1.32
C PHE A 290 10.16 1.89 0.44
N CYS A 291 10.06 2.09 -0.86
CA CYS A 291 10.58 1.18 -1.85
C CYS A 291 11.33 1.95 -2.93
N LEU A 292 12.29 1.26 -3.55
CA LEU A 292 13.23 1.85 -4.48
C LEU A 292 13.04 1.20 -5.85
N SER A 293 12.95 2.03 -6.88
CA SER A 293 13.18 1.63 -8.25
C SER A 293 14.56 2.16 -8.68
N PRO A 294 15.05 1.79 -9.87
CA PRO A 294 16.33 2.28 -10.36
C PRO A 294 16.34 3.78 -10.68
N THR A 295 15.15 4.36 -10.87
CA THR A 295 14.95 5.74 -11.32
C THR A 295 14.16 6.57 -10.32
N GLU A 296 13.50 5.94 -9.34
CA GLU A 296 12.58 6.62 -8.42
C GLU A 296 12.65 6.03 -7.01
N VAL A 297 12.38 6.87 -6.03
CA VAL A 297 12.10 6.50 -4.64
C VAL A 297 10.62 6.73 -4.37
N TRP A 298 9.97 5.75 -3.77
CA TRP A 298 8.58 5.85 -3.34
C TRP A 298 8.52 5.68 -1.83
N ALA A 299 7.74 6.52 -1.16
CA ALA A 299 7.61 6.49 0.30
C ALA A 299 6.17 6.71 0.72
N VAL A 300 5.77 6.05 1.81
CA VAL A 300 4.49 6.24 2.48
C VAL A 300 4.74 6.76 3.89
N TRP A 301 3.98 7.78 4.24
CA TRP A 301 4.12 8.55 5.47
C TRP A 301 2.78 8.67 6.18
N ILE A 302 2.83 8.89 7.49
CA ILE A 302 1.70 9.35 8.28
C ILE A 302 1.97 10.81 8.66
N SER A 303 1.06 11.70 8.27
CA SER A 303 1.14 13.13 8.60
C SER A 303 0.88 13.36 10.10
N ALA A 304 1.18 14.56 10.59
CA ALA A 304 0.84 14.95 11.97
C ALA A 304 -0.68 14.89 12.26
N GLN A 305 -1.51 14.96 11.21
CA GLN A 305 -2.97 14.80 11.27
C GLN A 305 -3.43 13.33 11.20
N MET A 306 -2.50 12.37 11.23
CA MET A 306 -2.75 10.94 11.06
C MET A 306 -3.30 10.54 9.68
N GLU A 307 -3.04 11.36 8.66
CA GLU A 307 -3.42 11.06 7.28
C GLU A 307 -2.30 10.34 6.54
N THR A 308 -2.67 9.46 5.62
CA THR A 308 -1.70 8.74 4.79
C THR A 308 -1.28 9.62 3.64
N VAL A 309 0.03 9.76 3.46
CA VAL A 309 0.62 10.48 2.32
C VAL A 309 1.54 9.52 1.60
N VAL A 310 1.37 9.36 0.29
CA VAL A 310 2.33 8.63 -0.55
C VAL A 310 3.01 9.64 -1.46
N SER A 311 4.33 9.53 -1.61
CA SER A 311 5.12 10.44 -2.43
C SER A 311 6.16 9.69 -3.25
N ARG A 312 6.52 10.27 -4.40
CA ARG A 312 7.61 9.80 -5.26
C ARG A 312 8.66 10.88 -5.46
N ALA A 313 9.92 10.50 -5.68
CA ALA A 313 11.00 11.40 -6.08
C ALA A 313 11.89 10.71 -7.12
N CYS A 314 12.35 11.43 -8.14
CA CYS A 314 13.26 10.86 -9.13
C CYS A 314 14.70 10.80 -8.61
N ILE A 315 15.42 9.75 -8.98
CA ILE A 315 16.85 9.57 -8.71
C ILE A 315 17.60 10.14 -9.92
N THR A 316 17.94 11.43 -9.90
CA THR A 316 18.76 12.07 -10.93
C THR A 316 20.23 11.69 -10.75
N LYS A 317 20.90 11.25 -11.83
CA LYS A 317 22.32 10.85 -11.79
C LYS A 317 23.29 12.04 -11.93
N GLU A 318 22.82 13.23 -12.32
CA GLU A 318 23.72 14.23 -12.92
C GLU A 318 24.04 15.46 -12.08
N ASP A 319 23.26 15.85 -11.08
CA ASP A 319 23.64 16.96 -10.19
C ASP A 319 23.12 16.68 -8.79
N GLY A 320 23.94 16.82 -7.75
CA GLY A 320 23.63 16.49 -6.35
C GLY A 320 22.49 17.27 -5.69
N GLU A 321 21.61 17.93 -6.47
CA GLU A 321 20.29 18.37 -6.04
C GLU A 321 19.29 17.25 -6.29
N GLY A 322 18.88 16.59 -5.22
CA GLY A 322 17.82 15.60 -5.27
C GLY A 322 16.50 16.22 -5.76
N ASP A 323 15.78 15.47 -6.60
CA ASP A 323 14.48 15.87 -7.11
C ASP A 323 13.47 16.16 -5.98
N THR A 324 12.52 17.05 -6.25
CA THR A 324 11.47 17.39 -5.29
C THR A 324 10.47 16.24 -5.14
N TRP A 325 10.04 15.96 -3.91
CA TRP A 325 8.99 14.95 -3.68
C TRP A 325 7.66 15.38 -4.30
N HIS A 326 7.11 14.53 -5.15
CA HIS A 326 5.79 14.69 -5.76
C HIS A 326 4.76 13.84 -5.00
N PRO A 327 3.65 14.43 -4.52
CA PRO A 327 2.59 13.67 -3.85
C PRO A 327 1.82 12.81 -4.85
N VAL A 328 1.34 11.67 -4.38
CA VAL A 328 0.39 10.81 -5.08
C VAL A 328 -1.02 11.17 -4.61
N ILE A 329 -1.94 11.36 -5.54
CA ILE A 329 -3.35 11.55 -5.23
C ILE A 329 -3.92 10.22 -4.74
N LEU A 330 -4.42 10.20 -3.51
CA LEU A 330 -5.04 9.04 -2.89
C LEU A 330 -6.55 9.19 -2.88
N GLU A 331 -7.26 8.06 -2.83
CA GLU A 331 -8.70 8.03 -2.62
C GLU A 331 -9.08 8.79 -1.34
N GLN A 332 -10.08 9.65 -1.43
CA GLN A 332 -10.53 10.44 -0.30
C GLN A 332 -11.16 9.55 0.77
N PRO A 333 -10.90 9.82 2.06
CA PRO A 333 -11.49 9.04 3.13
C PRO A 333 -13.01 9.21 3.12
N MET A 334 -13.74 8.08 3.17
CA MET A 334 -15.20 8.11 3.29
C MET A 334 -15.67 9.02 4.42
N GLU A 335 -16.69 9.82 4.13
CA GLU A 335 -17.32 10.71 5.10
C GLU A 335 -18.04 9.94 6.22
N SER A 336 -18.25 10.60 7.36
CA SER A 336 -18.95 9.97 8.49
C SER A 336 -20.46 9.90 8.33
N LYS A 337 -21.02 10.65 7.36
CA LYS A 337 -22.44 10.70 7.07
C LYS A 337 -22.64 10.48 5.58
N LEU A 338 -23.72 9.79 5.24
CA LEU A 338 -24.12 9.61 3.86
C LEU A 338 -25.07 10.74 3.50
N GLU A 339 -24.76 11.52 2.48
CA GLU A 339 -25.69 12.49 1.91
C GLU A 339 -26.69 11.77 1.01
N ILE A 340 -27.96 11.73 1.42
CA ILE A 340 -29.04 11.14 0.62
C ILE A 340 -29.48 12.21 -0.39
N THR A 341 -28.96 12.12 -1.61
CA THR A 341 -29.22 13.09 -2.68
C THR A 341 -30.65 13.00 -3.23
N ASP A 342 -31.27 11.81 -3.25
CA ASP A 342 -32.66 11.65 -3.69
C ASP A 342 -33.64 11.69 -2.50
N PRO A 343 -34.39 12.79 -2.30
CA PRO A 343 -35.37 12.90 -1.22
C PRO A 343 -36.56 11.94 -1.37
N CYS A 344 -36.77 11.35 -2.55
CA CYS A 344 -37.80 10.34 -2.78
C CYS A 344 -37.33 8.93 -2.37
N LEU A 345 -36.04 8.74 -2.08
CA LEU A 345 -35.49 7.45 -1.73
C LEU A 345 -35.65 7.19 -0.23
N ASN A 346 -36.30 6.08 0.12
CA ASN A 346 -36.39 5.65 1.51
C ASN A 346 -34.97 5.45 2.11
N PRO A 347 -34.68 5.93 3.34
CA PRO A 347 -33.37 5.78 3.99
C PRO A 347 -32.85 4.34 3.98
N TRP A 348 -33.73 3.35 4.18
CA TRP A 348 -33.37 1.94 4.09
C TRP A 348 -32.75 1.58 2.74
N ARG A 349 -33.34 2.05 1.63
CA ARG A 349 -32.81 1.79 0.27
C ARG A 349 -31.51 2.54 0.03
N ALA A 350 -31.40 3.78 0.49
CA ALA A 350 -30.20 4.60 0.32
C ALA A 350 -28.99 3.92 0.97
N TYR A 351 -29.08 3.63 2.26
CA TYR A 351 -27.99 3.03 3.02
C TYR A 351 -27.69 1.60 2.57
N THR A 352 -28.71 0.78 2.30
CA THR A 352 -28.45 -0.61 1.87
C THR A 352 -27.90 -0.71 0.47
N ASN A 353 -28.25 0.20 -0.44
CA ASN A 353 -27.63 0.23 -1.76
C ASN A 353 -26.20 0.70 -1.66
N TYR A 354 -25.92 1.74 -0.87
CA TYR A 354 -24.57 2.28 -0.70
C TYR A 354 -23.63 1.29 0.00
N ILE A 355 -23.98 0.80 1.20
CA ILE A 355 -23.10 -0.06 2.02
C ILE A 355 -22.75 -1.37 1.30
N PHE A 356 -23.71 -1.93 0.56
CA PHE A 356 -23.54 -3.21 -0.13
C PHE A 356 -23.20 -3.03 -1.63
N HIS A 357 -22.95 -1.80 -2.07
CA HIS A 357 -22.44 -1.56 -3.42
C HIS A 357 -21.08 -2.25 -3.57
N PRO A 358 -20.83 -2.98 -4.67
CA PRO A 358 -19.52 -3.58 -4.92
C PRO A 358 -18.40 -2.53 -4.82
N GLY A 359 -17.33 -2.85 -4.09
CA GLY A 359 -16.19 -1.95 -3.89
C GLY A 359 -16.31 -0.99 -2.70
N GLN A 360 -17.51 -0.75 -2.14
CA GLN A 360 -17.67 0.26 -1.08
C GLN A 360 -17.08 -0.17 0.26
N PHE A 361 -17.49 -1.34 0.75
CA PHE A 361 -16.97 -1.92 1.98
C PHE A 361 -16.61 -3.40 1.75
N PRO A 362 -15.42 -3.85 2.21
CA PRO A 362 -15.13 -5.28 2.25
C PRO A 362 -16.12 -6.00 3.17
N VAL A 363 -16.51 -7.22 2.80
CA VAL A 363 -17.47 -8.04 3.57
C VAL A 363 -17.08 -8.17 5.05
N VAL A 364 -15.77 -8.36 5.32
CA VAL A 364 -15.22 -8.46 6.67
C VAL A 364 -15.49 -7.21 7.52
N ILE A 365 -15.52 -6.02 6.90
CA ILE A 365 -15.81 -4.76 7.60
C ILE A 365 -17.27 -4.69 7.99
N ILE A 366 -18.18 -5.06 7.08
CA ILE A 366 -19.62 -5.09 7.34
C ILE A 366 -19.94 -6.11 8.46
N THR A 367 -19.31 -7.30 8.43
CA THR A 367 -19.47 -8.31 9.48
C THR A 367 -18.97 -7.83 10.84
N LYS A 368 -17.82 -7.13 10.89
CA LYS A 368 -17.28 -6.52 12.13
C LYS A 368 -18.17 -5.39 12.65
N ALA A 369 -18.72 -4.56 11.77
CA ALA A 369 -19.66 -3.52 12.15
C ALA A 369 -20.95 -4.12 12.73
N LEU A 370 -21.49 -5.18 12.11
CA LEU A 370 -22.67 -5.90 12.58
C LEU A 370 -22.45 -6.55 13.94
N SER A 371 -21.31 -7.19 14.17
CA SER A 371 -21.00 -7.81 15.47
C SER A 371 -20.99 -6.79 16.61
N LEU A 372 -20.42 -5.60 16.37
CA LEU A 372 -20.41 -4.51 17.34
C LEU A 372 -21.81 -3.91 17.55
N PHE A 373 -22.54 -3.66 16.45
CA PHE A 373 -23.88 -3.08 16.49
C PHE A 373 -24.86 -3.96 17.28
N CYS A 374 -24.80 -5.28 17.07
CA CYS A 374 -25.58 -6.27 17.79
C CYS A 374 -25.01 -6.61 19.18
N ARG A 375 -23.83 -6.10 19.54
CA ARG A 375 -23.07 -6.50 20.74
C ARG A 375 -22.88 -8.02 20.86
N SER A 376 -22.68 -8.69 19.72
CA SER A 376 -22.57 -10.14 19.62
C SER A 376 -21.22 -10.53 19.02
N THR A 377 -20.40 -11.28 19.77
CA THR A 377 -19.08 -11.74 19.34
C THR A 377 -19.11 -13.02 18.49
N THR A 378 -20.28 -13.61 18.23
CA THR A 378 -20.39 -14.91 17.55
C THR A 378 -20.31 -14.85 16.02
N LEU A 379 -20.35 -13.66 15.43
CA LEU A 379 -20.40 -13.48 13.96
C LEU A 379 -19.05 -13.21 13.29
N SER A 380 -17.98 -12.94 14.06
CA SER A 380 -16.70 -12.49 13.49
C SER A 380 -15.97 -13.54 12.64
N ASP A 381 -16.28 -14.83 12.82
CA ASP A 381 -15.57 -15.95 12.18
C ASP A 381 -16.39 -16.70 11.12
N VAL A 382 -17.61 -16.23 10.80
CA VAL A 382 -18.49 -16.90 9.83
C VAL A 382 -18.38 -16.20 8.47
N ASN A 383 -17.93 -16.94 7.45
CA ASN A 383 -17.99 -16.49 6.05
C ASN A 383 -19.45 -16.49 5.57
N LEU A 384 -20.13 -15.37 5.75
CA LEU A 384 -21.49 -15.14 5.26
C LEU A 384 -21.47 -14.65 3.81
N SER A 385 -22.47 -15.05 3.01
CA SER A 385 -22.68 -14.44 1.70
C SER A 385 -23.16 -12.99 1.87
N LEU A 386 -22.87 -12.14 0.88
CA LEU A 386 -23.26 -10.72 0.90
C LEU A 386 -24.79 -10.55 1.06
N SER A 387 -25.58 -11.43 0.44
CA SER A 387 -27.05 -11.43 0.55
C SER A 387 -27.54 -11.72 1.96
N VAL A 388 -26.99 -12.77 2.60
CA VAL A 388 -27.36 -13.14 3.97
C VAL A 388 -26.91 -12.05 4.95
N LEU A 389 -25.74 -11.47 4.72
CA LEU A 389 -25.24 -10.36 5.53
C LEU A 389 -26.14 -9.13 5.42
N LYS A 390 -26.62 -8.82 4.21
CA LYS A 390 -27.58 -7.73 3.97
C LYS A 390 -28.87 -7.94 4.77
N ASP A 391 -29.43 -9.14 4.74
CA ASP A 391 -30.65 -9.47 5.49
C ASP A 391 -30.43 -9.35 7.00
N GLN A 392 -29.30 -9.85 7.52
CA GLN A 392 -28.96 -9.75 8.93
C GLN A 392 -28.79 -8.31 9.40
N VAL A 393 -28.14 -7.46 8.60
CA VAL A 393 -28.01 -6.03 8.89
C VAL A 393 -29.39 -5.37 8.91
N CYS A 394 -30.26 -5.66 7.95
CA CYS A 394 -31.62 -5.11 7.93
C CYS A 394 -32.40 -5.48 9.20
N VAL A 395 -32.34 -6.75 9.62
CA VAL A 395 -32.99 -7.22 10.86
C VAL A 395 -32.40 -6.57 12.11
N ALA A 396 -31.08 -6.37 12.14
CA ALA A 396 -30.39 -5.74 13.27
C ALA A 396 -30.79 -4.27 13.43
N VAL A 397 -30.75 -3.50 12.35
CA VAL A 397 -31.15 -2.09 12.36
C VAL A 397 -32.63 -1.95 12.70
N GLU A 398 -33.50 -2.79 12.13
CA GLU A 398 -34.94 -2.81 12.43
C GLU A 398 -35.23 -3.14 13.91
N THR A 399 -34.43 -4.02 14.50
CA THR A 399 -34.50 -4.32 15.94
C THR A 399 -34.13 -3.10 16.79
N GLU A 400 -33.12 -2.33 16.38
CA GLU A 400 -32.70 -1.12 17.09
C GLU A 400 -33.73 0.01 16.92
N ILE A 401 -34.31 0.20 15.73
CA ILE A 401 -35.42 1.13 15.49
C ILE A 401 -36.58 0.81 16.45
N ARG A 402 -37.00 -0.46 16.52
CA ARG A 402 -38.07 -0.90 17.44
C ARG A 402 -37.73 -0.69 18.91
N LYS A 403 -36.43 -0.74 19.27
CA LYS A 403 -35.96 -0.52 20.64
C LYS A 403 -35.96 0.97 21.01
N GLU A 404 -35.55 1.84 20.09
CA GLU A 404 -35.55 3.30 20.27
C GLU A 404 -36.97 3.89 20.17
N ALA A 405 -37.86 3.30 19.37
CA ALA A 405 -39.26 3.72 19.23
C ALA A 405 -40.15 3.43 20.46
N LYS A 406 -39.63 2.79 21.51
CA LYS A 406 -40.45 2.34 22.65
C LYS A 406 -41.12 3.51 23.38
N GLU A 407 -42.46 3.42 23.45
CA GLU A 407 -43.43 4.26 24.19
C GLU A 407 -44.07 5.45 23.43
N CYS A 408 -43.79 5.68 22.14
CA CYS A 408 -44.47 6.70 21.34
C CYS A 408 -45.21 6.11 20.13
N GLU A 409 -46.42 6.58 19.86
CA GLU A 409 -47.01 6.53 18.51
C GLU A 409 -46.24 7.55 17.67
N LEU A 410 -45.28 7.08 16.87
CA LEU A 410 -44.52 7.94 15.96
C LEU A 410 -45.36 8.23 14.72
N SER A 411 -45.32 9.47 14.25
CA SER A 411 -45.74 9.80 12.88
C SER A 411 -44.82 9.16 11.85
N ASP A 412 -45.27 9.09 10.59
CA ASP A 412 -44.47 8.53 9.49
C ASP A 412 -43.14 9.30 9.32
N ASP A 413 -43.15 10.62 9.50
CA ASP A 413 -41.95 11.48 9.40
C ASP A 413 -40.98 11.21 10.56
N GLU A 414 -41.48 11.15 11.81
CA GLU A 414 -40.65 10.82 12.98
C GLU A 414 -40.07 9.40 12.89
N TYR A 415 -40.81 8.47 12.27
CA TYR A 415 -40.30 7.12 12.01
C TYR A 415 -39.18 7.14 10.97
N LEU A 416 -39.31 7.92 9.89
CA LEU A 416 -38.27 8.05 8.87
C LEU A 416 -37.00 8.68 9.43
N ASP A 417 -37.11 9.74 10.24
CA ASP A 417 -35.97 10.38 10.91
C ASP A 417 -35.26 9.40 11.87
N LEU A 418 -36.04 8.62 12.64
CA LEU A 418 -35.49 7.60 13.51
C LEU A 418 -34.78 6.49 12.73
N ALA A 419 -35.41 6.02 11.65
CA ALA A 419 -34.82 5.00 10.77
C ALA A 419 -33.52 5.49 10.15
N GLU A 420 -33.48 6.73 9.64
CA GLU A 420 -32.28 7.37 9.11
C GLU A 420 -31.18 7.42 10.18
N SER A 421 -31.51 7.86 11.40
CA SER A 421 -30.57 7.90 12.53
C SER A 421 -29.97 6.53 12.85
N CYS A 422 -30.79 5.48 12.90
CA CYS A 422 -30.31 4.12 13.15
C CYS A 422 -29.41 3.59 12.01
N TRP A 423 -29.77 3.84 10.75
CA TRP A 423 -28.95 3.49 9.60
C TRP A 423 -27.63 4.28 9.56
N ALA A 424 -27.66 5.57 9.88
CA ALA A 424 -26.48 6.42 9.99
C ALA A 424 -25.52 5.92 11.08
N LYS A 425 -26.03 5.47 12.23
CA LYS A 425 -25.21 4.84 13.29
C LYS A 425 -24.49 3.59 12.76
N PHE A 426 -25.20 2.71 12.05
CA PHE A 426 -24.60 1.51 11.47
C PHE A 426 -23.55 1.85 10.40
N TYR A 427 -23.87 2.79 9.51
CA TYR A 427 -22.93 3.30 8.50
C TYR A 427 -21.66 3.87 9.12
N ALA A 428 -21.78 4.69 10.17
CA ALA A 428 -20.64 5.26 10.88
C ALA A 428 -19.73 4.16 11.49
N CYS A 429 -20.31 3.05 11.96
CA CYS A 429 -19.52 1.88 12.38
C CYS A 429 -18.74 1.27 11.21
N CYS A 430 -19.36 1.09 10.04
CA CYS A 430 -18.68 0.60 8.84
C CYS A 430 -17.50 1.52 8.46
N VAL A 431 -17.72 2.84 8.40
CA VAL A 431 -16.69 3.84 8.09
C VAL A 431 -15.54 3.78 9.08
N HIS A 432 -15.83 3.68 10.38
CA HIS A 432 -14.79 3.60 11.42
C HIS A 432 -13.89 2.38 11.25
N TYR A 433 -14.48 1.19 11.07
CA TYR A 433 -13.72 -0.03 10.85
C TYR A 433 -12.98 -0.02 9.52
N HIS A 434 -13.57 0.57 8.47
CA HIS A 434 -12.91 0.74 7.19
C HIS A 434 -11.67 1.63 7.34
N ARG A 435 -11.76 2.81 7.97
CA ARG A 435 -10.61 3.68 8.23
C ARG A 435 -9.50 2.96 8.99
N ALA A 436 -9.84 2.18 10.02
CA ALA A 436 -8.86 1.38 10.75
C ALA A 436 -8.22 0.29 9.87
N ALA A 437 -8.98 -0.30 8.96
CA ALA A 437 -8.52 -1.31 8.01
C ALA A 437 -7.70 -0.71 6.84
N SER A 438 -7.90 0.57 6.54
CA SER A 438 -7.22 1.33 5.47
C SER A 438 -5.88 1.92 5.89
N LYS A 439 -5.48 1.79 7.16
CA LYS A 439 -4.17 2.25 7.64
C LYS A 439 -3.05 1.59 6.82
N PRO A 440 -2.08 2.37 6.31
CA PRO A 440 -0.99 1.87 5.51
C PRO A 440 -0.05 1.03 6.38
N VAL A 441 0.53 0.01 5.77
CA VAL A 441 1.48 -0.89 6.43
C VAL A 441 2.77 -1.02 5.63
N GLY A 442 2.70 -0.90 4.29
CA GLY A 442 3.89 -0.99 3.47
C GLY A 442 3.67 -0.62 2.01
N LEU A 443 4.77 -0.57 1.26
CA LEU A 443 4.80 -0.29 -0.18
C LEU A 443 5.53 -1.39 -0.93
N VAL A 444 5.01 -1.74 -2.11
CA VAL A 444 5.63 -2.81 -2.91
C VAL A 444 5.59 -2.46 -4.39
N LEU A 445 6.76 -2.45 -5.00
CA LEU A 445 6.91 -2.20 -6.43
C LEU A 445 6.61 -3.46 -7.24
N LEU A 446 5.69 -3.33 -8.20
CA LEU A 446 5.44 -4.33 -9.23
C LEU A 446 6.48 -4.15 -10.34
N ARG A 447 7.10 -5.24 -10.81
CA ARG A 447 8.13 -5.16 -11.85
C ARG A 447 7.63 -4.57 -13.18
N GLN A 448 6.32 -4.61 -13.43
CA GLN A 448 5.71 -4.29 -14.73
C GLN A 448 4.47 -3.37 -14.63
N THR A 449 3.79 -3.26 -13.48
CA THR A 449 2.38 -2.80 -13.45
C THR A 449 2.05 -1.72 -12.41
N GLY A 450 3.04 -1.13 -11.73
CA GLY A 450 2.82 -0.01 -10.80
C GLY A 450 3.24 -0.27 -9.35
N LEU A 451 2.66 0.48 -8.42
CA LEU A 451 3.01 0.43 -6.99
C LEU A 451 1.81 -0.07 -6.17
N VAL A 452 2.01 -1.03 -5.29
CA VAL A 452 0.99 -1.52 -4.36
C VAL A 452 1.14 -0.81 -3.02
N LEU A 453 0.05 -0.17 -2.57
CA LEU A 453 -0.09 0.31 -1.19
C LEU A 453 -0.76 -0.78 -0.35
N VAL A 454 0.01 -1.38 0.55
CA VAL A 454 -0.48 -2.43 1.46
C VAL A 454 -1.12 -1.76 2.67
N LYS A 455 -2.38 -2.11 2.95
CA LYS A 455 -3.15 -1.65 4.10
C LYS A 455 -3.44 -2.83 5.04
N LYS A 456 -3.90 -2.55 6.27
CA LYS A 456 -4.08 -3.59 7.31
C LYS A 456 -4.94 -4.78 6.86
N HIS A 457 -6.00 -4.57 6.07
CA HIS A 457 -6.90 -5.67 5.62
C HIS A 457 -7.12 -5.75 4.10
N HIS A 458 -6.56 -4.84 3.32
CA HIS A 458 -6.69 -4.83 1.86
C HIS A 458 -5.48 -4.12 1.26
N PHE A 459 -5.46 -3.94 -0.06
CA PHE A 459 -4.42 -3.18 -0.75
C PHE A 459 -5.06 -2.23 -1.75
N SER A 460 -4.29 -1.24 -2.19
CA SER A 460 -4.64 -0.35 -3.28
C SER A 460 -3.54 -0.39 -4.33
N LEU A 461 -3.92 -0.24 -5.59
CA LEU A 461 -2.99 -0.13 -6.71
C LEU A 461 -2.82 1.34 -7.08
N ILE A 462 -1.58 1.78 -7.17
CA ILE A 462 -1.22 3.10 -7.67
C ILE A 462 -0.81 2.92 -9.13
N ARG A 463 -1.57 3.58 -10.00
CA ARG A 463 -1.34 3.61 -11.44
C ARG A 463 -0.96 5.03 -11.90
N PRO A 464 -0.27 5.17 -13.04
CA PRO A 464 -0.19 6.46 -13.72
C PRO A 464 -1.60 7.02 -13.98
N MET A 465 -1.72 8.33 -13.83
CA MET A 465 -2.93 9.07 -14.10
C MET A 465 -3.10 9.23 -15.62
N ASP A 466 -4.32 9.02 -16.13
CA ASP A 466 -4.62 9.32 -17.54
C ASP A 466 -4.50 10.83 -17.80
N ALA A 467 -4.26 11.25 -19.04
CA ALA A 467 -4.22 12.66 -19.39
C ALA A 467 -5.53 13.39 -19.07
N LEU A 468 -6.71 12.82 -19.36
CA LEU A 468 -7.99 13.45 -19.02
C LEU A 468 -8.21 13.52 -17.51
N GLU A 469 -7.81 12.48 -16.79
CA GLU A 469 -7.88 12.42 -15.33
C GLU A 469 -6.95 13.47 -14.71
N HIS A 470 -5.76 13.65 -15.27
CA HIS A 470 -4.81 14.68 -14.86
C HIS A 470 -5.38 16.07 -15.08
N LEU A 471 -6.05 16.31 -16.20
CA LEU A 471 -6.75 17.58 -16.46
C LEU A 471 -7.92 17.83 -15.51
N PHE A 472 -8.58 16.77 -15.04
CA PHE A 472 -9.70 16.89 -14.12
C PHE A 472 -9.26 17.20 -12.68
N PHE A 473 -8.20 16.56 -12.18
CA PHE A 473 -7.75 16.72 -10.79
C PHE A 473 -6.66 17.78 -10.58
N THR A 474 -6.03 18.26 -11.64
CA THR A 474 -4.97 19.27 -11.55
C THR A 474 -5.54 20.65 -11.83
N ASP A 475 -5.12 21.62 -11.02
CA ASP A 475 -5.36 23.03 -11.25
C ASP A 475 -5.01 23.42 -12.70
N PRO A 476 -5.99 23.88 -13.52
CA PRO A 476 -5.78 24.17 -14.93
C PRO A 476 -4.66 25.18 -15.19
N THR A 477 -4.34 26.04 -14.21
CA THR A 477 -3.27 27.04 -14.33
C THR A 477 -1.86 26.45 -14.27
N LYS A 478 -1.72 25.21 -13.81
CA LYS A 478 -0.44 24.49 -13.65
C LYS A 478 -0.22 23.44 -14.74
N VAL A 479 -1.13 23.37 -15.70
CA VAL A 479 -1.09 22.38 -16.78
C VAL A 479 -0.64 23.04 -18.07
N PHE A 480 0.32 22.42 -18.73
CA PHE A 480 0.91 22.93 -19.97
C PHE A 480 0.97 21.84 -21.05
N PRO A 481 0.78 22.19 -22.34
CA PRO A 481 0.79 21.23 -23.45
C PRO A 481 2.06 20.35 -23.50
N GLU A 482 3.21 20.89 -23.09
CA GLU A 482 4.49 20.18 -23.11
C GLU A 482 4.50 18.93 -22.20
N GLN A 483 3.66 18.91 -21.17
CA GLN A 483 3.53 17.77 -20.25
C GLN A 483 2.90 16.55 -20.93
N PHE A 484 2.14 16.75 -22.02
CA PHE A 484 1.42 15.70 -22.71
C PHE A 484 2.09 15.23 -24.00
N GLY A 485 3.30 15.70 -24.29
CA GLY A 485 4.04 15.36 -25.52
C GLY A 485 4.29 13.87 -25.74
N GLN A 486 4.22 13.05 -24.67
CA GLN A 486 4.37 11.59 -24.74
C GLN A 486 3.04 10.82 -24.71
N THR A 487 1.91 11.51 -24.61
CA THR A 487 0.59 10.87 -24.56
C THR A 487 0.04 10.65 -25.97
N LEU A 488 -0.59 9.48 -26.18
CA LEU A 488 -1.02 9.02 -27.50
C LEU A 488 -2.00 9.96 -28.21
N LEU A 489 -2.78 10.75 -27.46
CA LEU A 489 -3.77 11.66 -28.05
C LEU A 489 -3.38 13.12 -28.05
N LEU A 490 -2.64 13.57 -27.04
CA LEU A 490 -2.39 14.99 -26.81
C LEU A 490 -0.99 15.41 -27.24
N GLY A 491 -0.13 14.48 -27.64
CA GLY A 491 1.22 14.77 -28.14
C GLY A 491 1.28 15.23 -29.61
N ASP A 492 0.21 15.03 -30.39
CA ASP A 492 0.25 15.23 -31.85
C ASP A 492 0.16 16.71 -32.29
N ASP A 493 -0.61 17.53 -31.58
CA ASP A 493 -0.83 18.94 -31.91
C ASP A 493 -0.92 19.79 -30.63
N PRO A 494 0.04 20.69 -30.38
CA PRO A 494 0.07 21.51 -29.16
C PRO A 494 -1.05 22.55 -29.10
N ASP A 495 -1.53 23.06 -30.25
CA ASP A 495 -2.62 24.04 -30.28
C ASP A 495 -3.95 23.37 -29.92
N MET A 496 -4.20 22.16 -30.44
CA MET A 496 -5.36 21.36 -30.05
C MET A 496 -5.28 20.92 -28.58
N CYS A 497 -4.08 20.57 -28.09
CA CYS A 497 -3.88 20.26 -26.68
C CYS A 497 -4.19 21.46 -25.79
N ALA A 498 -3.76 22.67 -26.16
CA ALA A 498 -4.05 23.89 -25.44
C ALA A 498 -5.55 24.21 -25.38
N ASP A 499 -6.28 23.99 -26.48
CA ASP A 499 -7.74 24.15 -26.50
C ASP A 499 -8.44 23.09 -25.63
N LEU A 500 -7.96 21.83 -25.63
CA LEU A 500 -8.52 20.81 -24.74
C LEU A 500 -8.28 21.13 -23.26
N ILE A 501 -7.09 21.62 -22.90
CA ILE A 501 -6.77 22.04 -21.52
C ILE A 501 -7.77 23.10 -21.04
N LYS A 502 -8.05 24.10 -21.89
CA LYS A 502 -9.04 25.14 -21.58
C LYS A 502 -10.46 24.59 -21.47
N ILE A 503 -10.88 23.73 -22.40
CA ILE A 503 -12.21 23.07 -22.35
C ILE A 503 -12.36 22.28 -21.04
N MET A 504 -11.35 21.48 -20.67
CA MET A 504 -11.37 20.73 -19.42
C MET A 504 -11.44 21.65 -18.20
N GLY A 505 -10.67 22.74 -18.18
CA GLY A 505 -10.76 23.75 -17.11
C GLY A 505 -12.18 24.34 -16.97
N VAL A 506 -12.82 24.67 -18.09
CA VAL A 506 -14.21 25.17 -18.11
C VAL A 506 -15.20 24.12 -17.59
N LEU A 507 -15.00 22.84 -17.93
CA LEU A 507 -15.86 21.75 -17.48
C LEU A 507 -15.68 21.45 -15.98
N VAL A 508 -14.45 21.50 -15.46
CA VAL A 508 -14.15 21.35 -14.03
C VAL A 508 -14.79 22.49 -13.24
N ASP A 509 -14.59 23.74 -13.66
CA ASP A 509 -15.22 24.91 -13.06
C ASP A 509 -16.76 24.81 -13.06
N LEU A 510 -17.35 24.28 -14.13
CA LEU A 510 -18.79 24.07 -14.24
C LEU A 510 -19.25 22.98 -13.26
N GLU A 511 -18.52 21.88 -13.15
CA GLU A 511 -18.82 20.80 -12.21
C GLU A 511 -18.80 21.29 -10.76
N GLU A 512 -17.78 22.05 -10.36
CA GLU A 512 -17.64 22.54 -8.99
C GLU A 512 -18.73 23.56 -8.60
N ARG A 513 -19.17 24.39 -9.54
CA ARG A 513 -20.12 25.49 -9.27
C ARG A 513 -21.59 25.11 -9.48
N LEU A 514 -21.87 23.98 -10.13
CA LEU A 514 -23.25 23.52 -10.34
C LEU A 514 -23.88 23.00 -9.04
N PRO A 515 -25.11 23.41 -8.68
CA PRO A 515 -25.83 22.84 -7.54
C PRO A 515 -26.08 21.34 -7.71
N GLU A 516 -25.90 20.57 -6.64
CA GLU A 516 -26.14 19.11 -6.63
C GLU A 516 -27.57 18.73 -7.03
N GLU A 517 -28.56 19.54 -6.64
CA GLU A 517 -29.97 19.36 -7.05
C GLU A 517 -30.13 19.37 -8.57
N THR A 518 -29.43 20.27 -9.25
CA THR A 518 -29.43 20.37 -10.71
C THR A 518 -28.72 19.18 -11.35
N LYS A 519 -27.55 18.78 -10.81
CA LYS A 519 -26.82 17.60 -11.30
C LYS A 519 -27.70 16.34 -11.21
N LEU A 520 -28.42 16.17 -10.10
CA LEU A 520 -29.32 15.06 -9.90
C LEU A 520 -30.53 15.11 -10.84
N ALA A 521 -31.15 16.28 -11.01
CA ALA A 521 -32.27 16.46 -11.93
C ALA A 521 -31.87 16.12 -13.38
N PHE A 522 -30.70 16.60 -13.82
CA PHE A 522 -30.16 16.30 -15.14
C PHE A 522 -29.89 14.80 -15.32
N ASN A 523 -29.22 14.16 -14.35
CA ASN A 523 -28.97 12.71 -14.38
C ASN A 523 -30.26 11.88 -14.41
N LYS A 524 -31.30 12.32 -13.70
CA LYS A 524 -32.62 11.67 -13.69
C LYS A 524 -33.28 11.73 -15.07
N GLU A 525 -33.25 12.88 -15.73
CA GLU A 525 -33.77 13.03 -17.11
C GLU A 525 -32.99 12.15 -18.09
N LEU A 526 -31.65 12.11 -17.99
CA LEU A 526 -30.82 11.22 -18.82
C LEU A 526 -31.12 9.74 -18.57
N PHE A 527 -31.33 9.34 -17.30
CA PHE A 527 -31.74 7.97 -16.95
C PHE A 527 -33.10 7.61 -17.57
N HIS A 528 -34.00 8.57 -17.69
CA HIS A 528 -35.27 8.42 -18.40
C HIS A 528 -35.16 8.51 -19.92
N LEU A 529 -33.93 8.59 -20.46
CA LEU A 529 -33.63 8.70 -21.88
C LEU A 529 -34.23 9.96 -22.52
N SER A 530 -34.43 11.02 -21.73
CA SER A 530 -34.78 12.35 -22.24
C SER A 530 -33.64 12.88 -23.13
N ASN A 531 -33.97 13.74 -24.09
CA ASN A 531 -32.96 14.35 -24.94
C ASN A 531 -32.03 15.24 -24.09
N PRO A 532 -30.70 15.02 -24.09
CA PRO A 532 -29.75 15.81 -23.30
C PRO A 532 -29.86 17.32 -23.53
N ASP A 533 -30.12 17.75 -24.77
CA ASP A 533 -30.25 19.16 -25.13
C ASP A 533 -31.51 19.80 -24.54
N GLU A 534 -32.58 19.02 -24.40
CA GLU A 534 -33.84 19.49 -23.80
C GLU A 534 -33.71 19.51 -22.27
N ALA A 535 -33.17 18.44 -21.69
CA ALA A 535 -32.93 18.32 -20.26
C ALA A 535 -32.01 19.43 -19.72
N MET A 536 -30.86 19.67 -20.38
CA MET A 536 -29.93 20.73 -19.98
C MET A 536 -30.56 22.11 -20.13
N ARG A 537 -31.32 22.34 -21.20
CA ARG A 537 -32.02 23.63 -21.41
C ARG A 537 -33.02 23.91 -20.30
N ASP A 538 -33.73 22.91 -19.83
CA ASP A 538 -34.70 23.07 -18.75
C ASP A 538 -33.99 23.28 -17.39
N CYS A 539 -32.89 22.58 -17.13
CA CYS A 539 -32.02 22.83 -15.97
C CYS A 539 -31.51 24.28 -15.96
N VAL A 540 -30.97 24.77 -17.08
CA VAL A 540 -30.46 26.15 -17.20
C VAL A 540 -31.58 27.18 -16.98
N LYS A 541 -32.78 26.97 -17.54
CA LYS A 541 -33.93 27.87 -17.29
C LYS A 541 -34.27 27.93 -15.81
N GLU A 542 -34.29 26.78 -15.14
CA GLU A 542 -34.59 26.69 -13.71
C GLU A 542 -33.55 27.44 -12.88
N MET A 543 -32.27 27.24 -13.17
CA MET A 543 -31.16 27.91 -12.50
C MET A 543 -31.17 29.43 -12.69
N VAL A 544 -31.48 29.90 -13.90
CA VAL A 544 -31.64 31.34 -14.18
C VAL A 544 -32.83 31.92 -13.42
N ASN A 545 -33.93 31.17 -13.32
CA ASN A 545 -35.12 31.61 -12.60
C ASN A 545 -34.91 31.64 -11.08
N SER A 546 -34.13 30.69 -10.53
CA SER A 546 -33.84 30.60 -9.11
C SER A 546 -32.68 31.50 -8.65
N GLN A 547 -32.00 32.19 -9.58
CA GLN A 547 -30.78 32.96 -9.32
C GLN A 547 -29.67 32.12 -8.67
N SER A 548 -29.64 30.81 -8.96
CA SER A 548 -28.66 29.91 -8.37
C SER A 548 -27.25 30.04 -8.98
N LEU A 549 -27.14 30.65 -10.16
CA LEU A 549 -25.86 30.98 -10.78
C LEU A 549 -25.52 32.46 -10.63
N GLU A 550 -24.30 32.73 -10.17
CA GLU A 550 -23.74 34.07 -10.12
C GLU A 550 -23.48 34.60 -11.54
N THR A 551 -23.80 35.88 -11.79
CA THR A 551 -23.58 36.49 -13.10
C THR A 551 -22.09 36.56 -13.45
N GLU A 552 -21.23 36.76 -12.45
CA GLU A 552 -19.77 36.76 -12.62
C GLU A 552 -19.24 35.41 -13.14
N PHE A 553 -19.88 34.30 -12.75
CA PHE A 553 -19.51 32.97 -13.26
C PHE A 553 -19.84 32.84 -14.75
N LEU A 554 -21.02 33.30 -15.18
CA LEU A 554 -21.42 33.25 -16.59
C LEU A 554 -20.50 34.09 -17.48
N ASP A 555 -20.10 35.28 -17.00
CA ASP A 555 -19.16 36.15 -17.72
C ASP A 555 -17.78 35.49 -17.85
N GLN A 556 -17.27 34.86 -16.77
CA GLN A 556 -16.00 34.10 -16.81
C GLN A 556 -16.07 32.88 -17.72
N PHE A 557 -17.21 32.18 -17.72
CA PHE A 557 -17.46 31.04 -18.58
C PHE A 557 -17.46 31.44 -20.06
N GLU A 558 -18.14 32.54 -20.40
CA GLU A 558 -18.15 33.09 -21.76
C GLU A 558 -16.76 33.55 -22.21
N GLU A 559 -16.02 34.27 -21.35
CA GLU A 559 -14.66 34.71 -21.65
C GLU A 559 -13.72 33.53 -21.91
N SER A 560 -13.82 32.47 -21.11
CA SER A 560 -13.01 31.25 -21.26
C SER A 560 -13.31 30.51 -22.57
N LEU A 561 -14.57 30.43 -22.98
CA LEU A 561 -14.96 29.84 -24.27
C LEU A 561 -14.51 30.70 -25.47
N LEU A 562 -14.58 32.03 -25.35
CA LEU A 562 -14.08 32.95 -26.38
C LEU A 562 -12.56 32.90 -26.53
N GLY A 563 -11.85 32.45 -25.50
CA GLY A 563 -10.39 32.24 -25.51
C GLY A 563 -9.91 30.99 -26.25
N LEU A 564 -10.81 30.14 -26.76
CA LEU A 564 -10.48 28.94 -27.54
C LEU A 564 -10.18 29.30 -29.01
N GLN A 565 -9.24 28.61 -29.64
CA GLN A 565 -9.01 28.78 -31.09
C GLN A 565 -10.08 28.05 -31.91
N ASP A 566 -10.36 26.79 -31.58
CA ASP A 566 -11.39 25.98 -32.23
C ASP A 566 -12.11 25.05 -31.21
N LEU A 567 -13.25 25.53 -30.71
CA LEU A 567 -14.12 24.75 -29.81
C LEU A 567 -14.58 23.43 -30.43
N HIS A 568 -14.89 23.41 -31.73
CA HIS A 568 -15.40 22.19 -32.37
C HIS A 568 -14.32 21.13 -32.42
N SER A 569 -13.10 21.49 -32.86
CA SER A 569 -11.97 20.56 -32.87
C SER A 569 -11.61 20.07 -31.47
N GLY A 570 -11.56 20.96 -30.48
CA GLY A 570 -11.29 20.60 -29.08
C GLY A 570 -12.34 19.64 -28.51
N MET A 571 -13.63 19.88 -28.74
CA MET A 571 -14.71 18.99 -28.29
C MET A 571 -14.67 17.63 -29.01
N MET A 572 -14.36 17.60 -30.31
CA MET A 572 -14.17 16.34 -31.03
C MET A 572 -12.99 15.54 -30.45
N LYS A 573 -11.90 16.21 -30.06
CA LYS A 573 -10.75 15.58 -29.43
C LYS A 573 -11.07 15.04 -28.03
N LEU A 574 -11.88 15.77 -27.25
CA LEU A 574 -12.39 15.29 -25.96
C LEU A 574 -13.23 14.01 -26.15
N VAL A 575 -14.12 13.98 -27.14
CA VAL A 575 -14.93 12.79 -27.44
C VAL A 575 -14.05 11.62 -27.91
N GLU A 576 -13.04 11.88 -28.74
CA GLU A 576 -12.05 10.86 -29.12
C GLU A 576 -11.34 10.30 -27.88
N ALA A 577 -10.92 11.18 -26.97
CA ALA A 577 -10.27 10.80 -25.71
C ALA A 577 -11.16 9.95 -24.80
N LEU A 578 -12.43 10.33 -24.63
CA LEU A 578 -13.41 9.57 -23.84
C LEU A 578 -13.80 8.22 -24.48
N THR A 579 -13.55 8.03 -25.78
CA THR A 579 -13.94 6.81 -26.51
C THR A 579 -12.75 5.93 -26.93
N LEU A 580 -11.53 6.27 -26.51
CA LEU A 580 -10.32 5.50 -26.77
C LEU A 580 -10.47 4.01 -26.44
N ASP A 581 -10.99 3.72 -25.25
CA ASP A 581 -11.13 2.36 -24.71
C ASP A 581 -12.10 1.51 -25.53
N LEU A 582 -13.14 2.14 -26.09
CA LEU A 582 -14.16 1.49 -26.90
C LEU A 582 -13.66 1.18 -28.32
N ASN A 583 -12.73 1.97 -28.83
CA ASN A 583 -12.29 1.92 -30.22
C ASN A 583 -10.95 1.18 -30.41
N CYS A 584 -10.11 1.03 -29.38
CA CYS A 584 -8.77 0.43 -29.49
C CYS A 584 -8.31 -0.31 -28.21
N PRO A 585 -8.93 -1.45 -27.84
CA PRO A 585 -8.61 -2.17 -26.60
C PRO A 585 -7.14 -2.66 -26.49
N GLY A 586 -6.42 -2.79 -27.60
CA GLY A 586 -5.03 -3.30 -27.63
C GLY A 586 -3.92 -2.24 -27.60
N ARG A 587 -4.24 -0.93 -27.62
CA ARG A 587 -3.22 0.14 -27.76
C ARG A 587 -2.80 0.79 -26.44
N MET A 588 -3.51 0.51 -25.34
CA MET A 588 -3.19 1.02 -24.00
C MET A 588 -2.01 0.31 -23.32
N VAL A 589 -1.61 -0.88 -23.79
CA VAL A 589 -0.54 -1.69 -23.18
C VAL A 589 0.86 -1.32 -23.71
N GLY A 590 0.94 -0.48 -24.74
CA GLY A 590 2.19 -0.17 -25.46
C GLY A 590 2.71 1.24 -25.24
N GLY A 591 2.85 1.67 -23.98
CA GLY A 591 3.42 2.97 -23.61
C GLY A 591 4.67 2.83 -22.76
N GLY A 592 5.62 2.00 -23.18
CA GLY A 592 6.88 1.80 -22.47
C GLY A 592 7.86 0.99 -23.31
N GLU A 593 8.66 1.67 -24.14
CA GLU A 593 9.98 1.17 -24.53
C GLU A 593 11.05 1.62 -23.51
#